data_AF-A0A062VDG4-F1
#
_entry.id   AF-A0A062VDG4-F1
#
_cell.length_a   1.000
_cell.length_b   1.000
_cell.length_c   1.000
_cell.angle_alpha   90.00
_cell.angle_beta   90.00
_cell.angle_gamma   90.00
#
_symmetry.space_group_name_H-M   'P 1'
#
loop_
_entity.id
_entity.type
_entity.pdbx_description
1 polymer ?
#
loop_
_entity_poly.entity_id
_entity_poly.type
_entity_poly.pdbx_seq_one_letter_code
_entity_poly.pdbx_strand_id
1 'polypeptide(L)'
;MIIRTLAVAALLAATSLPAMAEFDDSSNINGAFAHGKASSDKPVTANHYWTCAAFWHVWSVFAYDELGEVVLGKLDPALSQAAARDASAQWERQAALKMGLGMGELDAETEVYIENQTETAWDLAEGVFWGEDYSLVAILGQCAAPPTAD
;
A
#
# COMPACT_ATOMS: atom_id res chain seq x y z
N MET A 1 4.08 -72.17 2.23
CA MET A 1 5.27 -71.90 1.37
C MET A 1 4.75 -71.39 0.04
N ILE A 2 5.48 -70.45 -0.60
CA ILE A 2 5.16 -69.71 -1.85
C ILE A 2 4.27 -68.47 -1.63
N ILE A 3 4.53 -67.26 -2.12
CA ILE A 3 5.72 -66.43 -2.40
C ILE A 3 5.12 -65.02 -2.67
N ARG A 4 5.87 -63.97 -2.33
CA ARG A 4 5.56 -62.55 -2.52
C ARG A 4 5.25 -62.18 -3.97
N THR A 5 4.35 -61.22 -4.17
CA THR A 5 4.50 -60.20 -5.23
C THR A 5 3.73 -58.92 -4.88
N LEU A 6 4.49 -57.91 -4.48
CA LEU A 6 4.10 -56.51 -4.49
C LEU A 6 3.99 -56.06 -5.96
N ALA A 7 2.86 -55.49 -6.36
CA ALA A 7 2.75 -54.73 -7.60
C ALA A 7 2.42 -53.28 -7.23
N VAL A 8 3.49 -52.48 -7.12
CA VAL A 8 3.43 -51.03 -7.06
C VAL A 8 3.20 -50.54 -8.49
N ALA A 9 2.09 -49.86 -8.72
CA ALA A 9 1.89 -49.02 -9.90
C ALA A 9 1.28 -47.69 -9.43
N ALA A 10 2.11 -46.89 -8.76
CA ALA A 10 1.82 -45.47 -8.57
C ALA A 10 2.07 -44.78 -9.92
N LEU A 11 1.01 -44.59 -10.71
CA LEU A 11 1.05 -43.72 -11.87
C LEU A 11 1.22 -42.28 -11.34
N LEU A 12 2.43 -41.77 -11.41
CA LEU A 12 2.75 -40.35 -11.22
C LEU A 12 2.02 -39.55 -12.30
N ALA A 13 0.82 -39.08 -11.99
CA ALA A 13 0.27 -37.91 -12.64
C ALA A 13 1.10 -36.71 -12.19
N ALA A 14 2.24 -36.49 -12.82
CA ALA A 14 2.92 -35.22 -12.79
C ALA A 14 2.07 -34.24 -13.61
N THR A 15 1.00 -33.73 -13.01
CA THR A 15 0.42 -32.47 -13.45
C THR A 15 1.50 -31.44 -13.22
N SER A 16 2.22 -31.10 -14.29
CA SER A 16 3.00 -29.88 -14.38
C SER A 16 2.07 -28.73 -14.02
N LEU A 17 2.11 -28.32 -12.74
CA LEU A 17 1.52 -27.07 -12.30
C LEU A 17 2.15 -26.00 -13.20
N PRO A 18 1.34 -25.22 -13.93
CA PRO A 18 1.89 -24.12 -14.69
C PRO A 18 2.58 -23.19 -13.71
N ALA A 19 3.69 -22.63 -14.20
CA ALA A 19 4.49 -21.60 -13.57
C ALA A 19 3.63 -20.62 -12.76
N MET A 20 4.09 -20.33 -11.55
CA MET A 20 3.74 -19.17 -10.74
C MET A 20 2.35 -18.60 -11.04
N ALA A 21 1.36 -19.03 -10.27
CA ALA A 21 0.24 -18.15 -10.03
C ALA A 21 0.84 -16.80 -9.60
N GLU A 22 0.72 -15.80 -10.47
CA GLU A 22 0.84 -14.39 -10.17
C GLU A 22 0.20 -14.21 -8.78
N PHE A 23 1.00 -13.84 -7.78
CA PHE A 23 0.55 -13.79 -6.40
C PHE A 23 -0.48 -12.65 -6.31
N ASP A 24 -1.76 -13.00 -6.40
CA ASP A 24 -2.85 -12.05 -6.38
C ASP A 24 -3.12 -11.61 -4.93
N ASP A 25 -2.32 -10.68 -4.45
CA ASP A 25 -2.41 -10.13 -3.09
C ASP A 25 -3.52 -9.08 -2.91
N SER A 26 -4.38 -8.88 -3.92
CA SER A 26 -5.46 -7.90 -3.88
C SER A 26 -6.37 -8.04 -2.66
N SER A 27 -6.66 -9.27 -2.20
CA SER A 27 -7.46 -9.50 -0.99
C SER A 27 -6.78 -9.00 0.28
N ASN A 28 -5.46 -9.18 0.40
CA ASN A 28 -4.70 -8.73 1.57
C ASN A 28 -4.60 -7.21 1.58
N ILE A 29 -4.33 -6.60 0.42
CA ILE A 29 -4.29 -5.15 0.22
C ILE A 29 -5.65 -4.53 0.58
N ASN A 30 -6.75 -5.05 0.03
CA ASN A 30 -8.10 -4.56 0.34
C ASN A 30 -8.42 -4.70 1.84
N GLY A 31 -8.06 -5.83 2.45
CA GLY A 31 -8.25 -6.06 3.88
C GLY A 31 -7.49 -5.05 4.74
N ALA A 32 -6.22 -4.79 4.43
CA ALA A 32 -5.39 -3.82 5.13
C ALA A 32 -5.93 -2.39 4.99
N PHE A 33 -6.34 -1.98 3.79
CA PHE A 33 -6.92 -0.67 3.55
C PHE A 33 -8.22 -0.48 4.34
N ALA A 34 -9.11 -1.48 4.31
CA ALA A 34 -10.36 -1.46 5.07
C ALA A 34 -10.11 -1.40 6.58
N HIS A 35 -9.11 -2.15 7.07
CA HIS A 35 -8.70 -2.11 8.47
C HIS A 35 -8.23 -0.70 8.88
N GLY A 36 -7.35 -0.08 8.09
CA GLY A 36 -6.90 1.29 8.32
C GLY A 36 -8.05 2.30 8.33
N LYS A 37 -8.99 2.16 7.40
CA LYS A 37 -10.17 3.01 7.31
C LYS A 37 -11.07 2.89 8.55
N ALA A 38 -11.18 1.69 9.11
CA ALA A 38 -11.94 1.43 10.33
C ALA A 38 -11.21 1.84 11.63
N SER A 39 -9.91 2.15 11.56
CA SER A 39 -9.13 2.60 12.72
C SER A 39 -9.64 3.95 13.27
N SER A 40 -9.56 4.10 14.59
CA SER A 40 -9.79 5.37 15.30
C SER A 40 -8.65 6.37 15.14
N ASP A 41 -7.48 5.92 14.69
CA ASP A 41 -6.29 6.74 14.53
C ASP A 41 -6.42 7.52 13.22
N LYS A 42 -7.00 8.72 13.33
CA LYS A 42 -7.17 9.64 12.20
C LYS A 42 -6.12 10.73 12.23
N PRO A 43 -5.66 11.20 11.05
CA PRO A 43 -4.73 12.30 11.00
C PRO A 43 -5.41 13.59 11.50
N VAL A 44 -4.72 14.35 12.36
CA VAL A 44 -5.29 15.55 13.03
C VAL A 44 -4.29 16.70 13.18
N THR A 45 -2.99 16.40 13.13
CA THR A 45 -1.90 17.38 13.18
C THR A 45 -1.35 17.63 11.77
N ALA A 46 -0.61 18.73 11.60
CA ALA A 46 0.09 19.01 10.34
C ALA A 46 1.06 17.88 9.98
N ASN A 47 1.80 17.35 10.94
CA ASN A 47 2.72 16.23 10.73
C ASN A 47 1.98 14.96 10.30
N HIS A 48 0.81 14.65 10.88
CA HIS A 48 0.01 13.53 10.39
C HIS A 48 -0.44 13.73 8.93
N TYR A 49 -0.77 14.96 8.54
CA TYR A 49 -1.11 15.28 7.15
C TYR A 49 0.10 15.13 6.23
N TRP A 50 1.30 15.57 6.63
CA TRP A 50 2.54 15.34 5.89
C TRP A 50 2.89 13.85 5.77
N THR A 51 2.69 13.05 6.83
CA THR A 51 2.82 11.59 6.75
C THR A 51 1.84 11.01 5.73
N CYS A 52 0.56 11.38 5.79
CA CYS A 52 -0.41 10.92 4.81
C CYS A 52 -0.02 11.30 3.38
N ALA A 53 0.49 12.51 3.16
CA ALA A 53 1.00 12.94 1.86
C ALA A 53 2.15 12.04 1.38
N ALA A 54 3.19 11.85 2.20
CA ALA A 54 4.35 11.04 1.85
C ALA A 54 3.98 9.59 1.49
N PHE A 55 3.08 8.97 2.27
CA PHE A 55 2.65 7.59 2.02
C PHE A 55 1.83 7.46 0.73
N TRP A 56 0.90 8.39 0.48
CA TRP A 56 0.16 8.43 -0.79
C TRP A 56 1.07 8.73 -1.98
N HIS A 57 2.09 9.58 -1.81
CA HIS A 57 3.10 9.84 -2.82
C HIS A 57 3.86 8.56 -3.21
N VAL A 58 4.42 7.85 -2.22
CA VAL A 58 5.14 6.59 -2.47
C VAL A 58 4.25 5.56 -3.14
N TRP A 59 3.01 5.36 -2.65
CA TRP A 59 2.07 4.46 -3.31
C TRP A 59 1.81 4.83 -4.77
N SER A 60 1.74 6.13 -5.08
CA SER A 60 1.52 6.58 -6.47
C SER A 60 2.66 6.21 -7.42
N VAL A 61 3.89 6.08 -6.91
CA VAL A 61 5.06 5.68 -7.70
C VAL A 61 5.17 4.16 -7.72
N PHE A 62 5.12 3.53 -6.55
CA PHE A 62 5.30 2.10 -6.34
C PHE A 62 4.23 1.23 -7.01
N ALA A 63 2.95 1.53 -6.78
CA ALA A 63 1.90 0.51 -6.93
C ALA A 63 1.67 0.07 -8.38
N TYR A 64 1.82 0.98 -9.34
CA TYR A 64 1.66 0.64 -10.76
C TYR A 64 2.84 -0.19 -11.29
N ASP A 65 4.07 0.22 -10.93
CA ASP A 65 5.28 -0.43 -11.44
C ASP A 65 5.49 -1.81 -10.82
N GLU A 66 5.15 -1.99 -9.54
CA GLU A 66 5.46 -3.21 -8.79
C GLU A 66 4.31 -4.21 -8.70
N LEU A 67 3.04 -3.75 -8.65
CA LEU A 67 1.87 -4.65 -8.56
C LEU A 67 1.19 -4.89 -9.91
N GLY A 68 1.37 -3.99 -10.87
CA GLY A 68 0.77 -4.06 -12.20
C GLY A 68 -0.73 -3.79 -12.26
N GLU A 69 -1.23 -3.54 -13.48
CA GLU A 69 -2.64 -3.17 -13.73
C GLU A 69 -3.65 -4.24 -13.28
N VAL A 70 -3.28 -5.52 -13.34
CA VAL A 70 -4.18 -6.63 -13.01
C VAL A 70 -4.54 -6.65 -11.53
N VAL A 71 -3.54 -6.48 -10.64
CA VAL A 71 -3.78 -6.42 -9.19
C VAL A 71 -4.48 -5.12 -8.84
N LEU A 72 -4.01 -3.98 -9.38
CA LEU A 72 -4.63 -2.67 -9.14
C LEU A 72 -6.11 -2.63 -9.56
N GLY A 73 -6.48 -3.31 -10.65
CA GLY A 73 -7.86 -3.41 -11.11
C GLY A 73 -8.79 -4.20 -10.18
N LYS A 74 -8.25 -4.94 -9.20
CA LYS A 74 -9.00 -5.71 -8.20
C LYS A 74 -9.11 -4.98 -6.86
N LEU A 75 -8.49 -3.81 -6.72
CA LEU A 75 -8.52 -3.05 -5.46
C LEU A 75 -9.83 -2.28 -5.30
N ASP A 76 -10.37 -2.29 -4.09
CA ASP A 76 -11.59 -1.58 -3.70
C ASP A 76 -11.38 -0.79 -2.38
N PRO A 77 -11.38 0.56 -2.41
CA PRO A 77 -11.56 1.40 -3.58
C PRO A 77 -10.38 1.28 -4.55
N ALA A 78 -10.56 1.74 -5.80
CA ALA A 78 -9.50 1.72 -6.81
C ALA A 78 -8.32 2.62 -6.38
N LEU A 79 -7.28 2.03 -5.79
CA LEU A 79 -6.06 2.68 -5.32
C LEU A 79 -5.09 3.00 -6.47
N SER A 80 -5.61 3.57 -7.56
CA SER A 80 -4.83 3.89 -8.76
C SER A 80 -3.74 4.92 -8.49
N GLN A 81 -2.70 4.93 -9.35
CA GLN A 81 -1.68 5.98 -9.33
C GLN A 81 -2.27 7.40 -9.36
N ALA A 82 -3.31 7.63 -10.18
CA ALA A 82 -3.96 8.95 -10.26
C ALA A 82 -4.66 9.33 -8.95
N ALA A 83 -5.45 8.41 -8.38
CA ALA A 83 -6.12 8.63 -7.10
C ALA A 83 -5.12 8.88 -5.97
N ALA A 84 -3.98 8.19 -5.99
CA ALA A 84 -2.92 8.35 -5.01
C ALA A 84 -2.20 9.71 -5.12
N ARG A 85 -1.91 10.17 -6.34
CA ARG A 85 -1.37 11.53 -6.57
C ARG A 85 -2.34 12.60 -6.06
N ASP A 86 -3.61 12.44 -6.34
CA ASP A 86 -4.65 13.38 -5.88
C ASP A 86 -4.78 13.38 -4.36
N ALA A 87 -4.69 12.22 -3.71
CA ALA A 87 -4.70 12.09 -2.26
C ALA A 87 -3.46 12.76 -1.63
N SER A 88 -2.27 12.52 -2.18
CA SER A 88 -1.02 13.17 -1.75
C SER A 88 -1.17 14.69 -1.76
N ALA A 89 -1.50 15.25 -2.93
CA ALA A 89 -1.62 16.70 -3.10
C ALA A 89 -2.69 17.33 -2.20
N GLN A 90 -3.77 16.60 -1.89
CA GLN A 90 -4.77 17.07 -0.93
C GLN A 90 -4.24 17.11 0.49
N TRP A 91 -3.53 16.08 0.93
CA TRP A 91 -2.93 16.05 2.27
C TRP A 91 -1.84 17.10 2.44
N GLU A 92 -1.01 17.35 1.42
CA GLU A 92 -0.02 18.43 1.43
C GLU A 92 -0.70 19.80 1.62
N ARG A 93 -1.81 20.05 0.92
CA ARG A 93 -2.60 21.27 1.11
C ARG A 93 -3.14 21.39 2.53
N GLN A 94 -3.70 20.31 3.09
CA GLN A 94 -4.21 20.31 4.46
C GLN A 94 -3.10 20.56 5.48
N ALA A 95 -1.91 20.00 5.26
CA ALA A 95 -0.74 20.20 6.09
C ALA A 95 -0.29 21.67 6.09
N ALA A 96 -0.11 22.25 4.90
CA ALA A 96 0.26 23.65 4.74
C ALA A 96 -0.77 24.60 5.40
N LEU A 97 -2.07 24.37 5.16
CA LEU A 97 -3.15 25.14 5.80
C LEU A 97 -3.10 25.04 7.32
N LYS A 98 -2.84 23.84 7.87
CA LYS A 98 -2.77 23.61 9.31
C LYS A 98 -1.59 24.33 9.96
N MET A 99 -0.47 24.47 9.25
CA MET A 99 0.71 25.20 9.70
C MET A 99 0.59 26.72 9.50
N GLY A 100 -0.38 27.19 8.71
CA GLY A 100 -0.49 28.59 8.33
C GLY A 100 0.59 29.02 7.33
N LEU A 101 1.15 28.08 6.56
CA LEU A 101 2.21 28.30 5.57
C LEU A 101 1.62 28.40 4.16
N GLY A 102 2.22 29.25 3.32
CA GLY A 102 2.01 29.22 1.87
C GLY A 102 2.70 28.01 1.22
N MET A 103 2.21 27.56 0.05
CA MET A 103 2.92 26.55 -0.76
C MET A 103 4.25 27.14 -1.23
N GLY A 104 5.35 26.80 -0.56
CA GLY A 104 6.69 27.34 -0.80
C GLY A 104 7.42 27.83 0.46
N GLU A 105 6.80 27.75 1.64
CA GLU A 105 7.34 28.28 2.90
C GLU A 105 7.71 27.20 3.94
N LEU A 106 7.98 25.95 3.51
CA LEU A 106 8.37 24.91 4.46
C LEU A 106 9.69 25.26 5.14
N ASP A 107 9.73 25.10 6.46
CA ASP A 107 10.99 25.18 7.20
C ASP A 107 11.80 23.88 7.05
N ALA A 108 13.11 23.98 7.30
CA ALA A 108 14.02 22.85 7.14
C ALA A 108 13.67 21.65 8.04
N GLU A 109 13.03 21.88 9.19
CA GLU A 109 12.59 20.80 10.07
C GLU A 109 11.45 20.01 9.44
N THR A 110 10.49 20.69 8.82
CA THR A 110 9.37 20.09 8.12
C THR A 110 9.83 19.36 6.86
N GLU A 111 10.79 19.92 6.12
CA GLU A 111 11.40 19.24 4.96
C GLU A 111 12.05 17.90 5.37
N VAL A 112 12.91 17.91 6.40
CA VAL A 112 13.55 16.69 6.93
C VAL A 112 12.51 15.70 7.46
N TYR A 113 11.43 16.19 8.08
CA TYR A 113 10.33 15.32 8.52
C TYR A 113 9.69 14.59 7.33
N ILE A 114 9.33 15.31 6.28
CA ILE A 114 8.71 14.73 5.07
C ILE A 114 9.64 13.71 4.41
N GLU A 115 10.93 14.03 4.31
CA GLU A 115 11.95 13.10 3.77
C GLU A 115 11.98 11.79 4.55
N ASN A 116 12.08 11.85 5.89
CA ASN A 116 12.08 10.66 6.74
C ASN A 116 10.77 9.84 6.60
N GLN A 117 9.62 10.49 6.47
CA GLN A 117 8.35 9.78 6.25
C GLN A 117 8.29 9.12 4.87
N THR A 118 8.91 9.74 3.87
CA THR A 118 8.99 9.19 2.52
C THR A 118 9.90 7.95 2.48
N GLU A 119 11.06 7.99 3.16
CA GLU A 119 11.94 6.83 3.32
C GLU A 119 11.21 5.68 4.04
N THR A 120 10.54 5.98 5.15
CA THR A 120 9.74 4.99 5.89
C THR A 120 8.65 4.37 5.00
N ALA A 121 7.99 5.16 4.17
CA ALA A 121 6.98 4.65 3.26
C ALA A 121 7.58 3.74 2.18
N TRP A 122 8.79 4.01 1.68
CA TRP A 122 9.48 3.11 0.75
C TRP A 122 9.82 1.76 1.40
N ASP A 123 10.37 1.77 2.62
CA ASP A 123 10.68 0.53 3.36
C ASP A 123 9.42 -0.33 3.54
N LEU A 124 8.28 0.29 3.85
CA LEU A 124 7.01 -0.43 4.00
C LEU A 124 6.40 -0.86 2.66
N ALA A 125 6.71 -0.16 1.56
CA ALA A 125 6.26 -0.56 0.22
C ALA A 125 6.93 -1.86 -0.22
N GLU A 126 8.20 -2.08 0.12
CA GLU A 126 8.89 -3.36 -0.12
C GLU A 126 8.15 -4.52 0.56
N GLY A 127 7.65 -4.31 1.79
CA GLY A 127 6.83 -5.29 2.49
C GLY A 127 5.56 -5.70 1.72
N VAL A 128 4.94 -4.76 1.01
CA VAL A 128 3.77 -5.02 0.17
C VAL A 128 4.16 -5.83 -1.07
N PHE A 129 5.30 -5.50 -1.69
CA PHE A 129 5.81 -6.22 -2.87
C PHE A 129 6.09 -7.69 -2.59
N TRP A 130 6.69 -7.98 -1.43
CA TRP A 130 6.98 -9.36 -1.01
C TRP A 130 5.77 -10.07 -0.38
N GLY A 131 4.65 -9.37 -0.19
CA GLY A 131 3.44 -9.91 0.45
C GLY A 131 3.61 -10.20 1.94
N GLU A 132 4.60 -9.59 2.60
CA GLU A 132 4.99 -9.85 3.99
C GLU A 132 4.40 -8.84 4.98
N ASP A 133 4.24 -7.58 4.55
CA ASP A 133 3.73 -6.49 5.40
C ASP A 133 2.83 -5.54 4.60
N TYR A 134 1.61 -5.33 5.08
CA TYR A 134 0.62 -4.43 4.48
C TYR A 134 0.40 -3.16 5.32
N SER A 135 1.31 -2.84 6.23
CA SER A 135 1.22 -1.67 7.11
C SER A 135 1.14 -0.36 6.34
N LEU A 136 1.88 -0.23 5.22
CA LEU A 136 1.71 0.92 4.31
C LEU A 136 0.25 1.08 3.88
N VAL A 137 -0.37 -0.01 3.43
CA VAL A 137 -1.75 0.01 2.92
C VAL A 137 -2.75 0.31 4.04
N ALA A 138 -2.50 -0.18 5.25
CA ALA A 138 -3.28 0.19 6.42
C ALA A 138 -3.17 1.70 6.74
N ILE A 139 -1.98 2.28 6.62
CA ILE A 139 -1.78 3.73 6.78
C ILE A 139 -2.53 4.52 5.68
N LEU A 140 -2.49 4.08 4.43
CA LEU A 140 -3.31 4.67 3.36
C LEU A 140 -4.81 4.64 3.71
N GLY A 141 -5.27 3.55 4.32
CA GLY A 141 -6.63 3.41 4.83
C GLY A 141 -6.96 4.41 5.96
N GLN A 142 -6.03 4.62 6.90
CA GLN A 142 -6.18 5.63 7.96
C GLN A 142 -6.27 7.05 7.37
N CYS A 143 -5.49 7.29 6.32
CA CYS A 143 -5.45 8.51 5.52
C CYS A 143 -6.53 8.57 4.42
N ALA A 144 -7.51 7.66 4.40
CA ALA A 144 -8.56 7.64 3.40
C ALA A 144 -9.56 8.78 3.65
N ALA A 145 -9.69 9.67 2.66
CA ALA A 145 -10.43 10.92 2.65
C ALA A 145 -9.76 12.08 3.42
N PRO A 146 -8.99 12.95 2.74
CA PRO A 146 -8.73 14.29 3.26
C PRO A 146 -10.08 15.03 3.39
N PRO A 147 -10.33 15.78 4.48
CA PRO A 147 -11.54 16.58 4.60
C PRO A 147 -11.63 17.55 3.41
N THR A 148 -12.80 17.62 2.76
CA THR A 148 -13.06 18.71 1.82
C THR A 148 -12.96 20.02 2.61
N ALA A 149 -12.12 20.94 2.12
CA ALA A 149 -12.17 22.30 2.60
C ALA A 149 -13.46 22.92 2.03
N ASP A 150 -14.54 22.83 2.79
CA ASP A 150 -15.75 23.61 2.56
C ASP A 150 -15.49 25.09 2.88
#